data_AF-A0A7J2ZIU9-F1
#
_entry.id   AF-A0A7J2ZIU9-F1
#
_cell.length_a   1.000
_cell.length_b   1.000
_cell.length_c   1.000
_cell.angle_alpha   90.00
_cell.angle_beta   90.00
_cell.angle_gamma   90.00
#
_symmetry.space_group_name_H-M   'P 1'
#
loop_
_entity.id
_entity.type
_entity.pdbx_description
1 polymer ?
#
loop_
_entity_poly.entity_id
_entity_poly.type
_entity_poly.pdbx_seq_one_letter_code
_entity_poly.pdbx_strand_id
1 'polypeptide(L)' 'MDKLEIDTPALIVDLDVMMKNIREMAKLAKERGVKLRAHIKTHKVPEIAKIQLEEGSRGICVQKVGEAEVMAD' A
#
# COMPACT_ATOMS: atom_id res chain seq x y z
N MET A 1 4.21 -21.44 -2.63
CA MET A 1 5.12 -21.72 -1.52
C MET A 1 4.27 -21.78 -0.27
N ASP A 2 4.33 -22.89 0.47
CA ASP A 2 3.63 -22.94 1.75
C ASP A 2 4.35 -21.98 2.72
N LYS A 3 3.60 -21.20 3.49
CA LYS A 3 4.16 -20.28 4.50
C LYS A 3 5.01 -21.02 5.54
N LEU A 4 4.75 -22.31 5.75
CA LEU A 4 5.48 -23.18 6.68
C LEU A 4 6.87 -23.58 6.15
N GLU A 5 7.14 -23.37 4.85
CA GLU A 5 8.44 -23.65 4.23
C GLU A 5 9.39 -22.45 4.25
N ILE A 6 8.96 -21.31 4.81
CA ILE A 6 9.78 -20.09 4.89
C ILE A 6 10.60 -20.10 6.19
N ASP A 7 11.92 -19.92 6.05
CA ASP A 7 12.82 -19.78 7.20
C ASP A 7 12.38 -18.64 8.13
N THR A 8 12.31 -18.91 9.43
CA THR A 8 11.86 -17.94 10.43
C THR A 8 13.02 -17.23 11.12
N PRO A 9 12.88 -15.94 11.48
CA PRO A 9 11.65 -15.14 11.43
C PRO A 9 11.40 -14.49 10.06
N ALA A 10 10.15 -14.54 9.60
CA ALA A 10 9.71 -13.90 8.37
C ALA A 10 8.44 -13.07 8.59
N LEU A 11 8.38 -11.88 7.98
CA LEU A 11 7.16 -11.07 7.88
C LEU A 11 6.35 -11.55 6.67
N ILE A 12 5.18 -12.11 6.91
CA ILE A 12 4.28 -12.60 5.86
C ILE A 12 3.04 -11.72 5.84
N VAL A 13 2.67 -11.25 4.64
CA VAL A 13 1.46 -10.46 4.40
C VAL A 13 0.53 -11.29 3.52
N ASP A 14 -0.74 -11.38 3.95
CA ASP A 14 -1.80 -11.96 3.13
C ASP A 14 -2.20 -10.96 2.04
N LEU A 15 -1.96 -11.34 0.78
CA LEU A 15 -2.18 -10.47 -0.37
C LEU A 15 -3.68 -10.19 -0.59
N ASP A 16 -4.55 -11.18 -0.40
CA ASP A 16 -5.99 -11.02 -0.63
C ASP A 16 -6.59 -10.05 0.39
N VAL A 17 -6.16 -10.17 1.66
CA VAL A 17 -6.57 -9.23 2.71
C VAL A 17 -6.03 -7.83 2.44
N MET A 18 -4.76 -7.70 2.03
CA MET A 18 -4.18 -6.39 1.70
C MET A 18 -4.93 -5.72 0.54
N MET A 19 -5.20 -6.47 -0.53
CA MET A 19 -5.90 -5.96 -1.71
C MET A 19 -7.35 -5.56 -1.38
N LYS A 20 -8.04 -6.35 -0.56
CA LYS A 20 -9.37 -6.00 -0.05
C LYS A 20 -9.34 -4.67 0.70
N ASN A 21 -8.39 -4.49 1.63
CA ASN A 21 -8.29 -3.26 2.42
C ASN A 21 -8.00 -2.02 1.55
N ILE A 22 -7.14 -2.15 0.54
CA ILE A 22 -6.83 -1.06 -0.40
C ILE A 22 -8.10 -0.66 -1.17
N ARG A 23 -8.81 -1.64 -1.73
CA ARG A 23 -10.04 -1.41 -2.51
C ARG A 23 -11.16 -0.80 -1.69
N GLU A 24 -11.35 -1.28 -0.46
CA GLU A 24 -12.38 -0.76 0.45
C GLU A 24 -12.14 0.73 0.77
N MET A 25 -10.90 1.12 1.06
CA MET A 25 -10.58 2.53 1.32
C MET A 25 -10.71 3.41 0.09
N ALA A 26 -10.30 2.92 -1.08
CA ALA A 26 -10.46 3.65 -2.34
C ALA A 26 -11.94 3.84 -2.69
N LYS A 27 -12.75 2.78 -2.54
CA LYS A 27 -14.21 2.82 -2.72
C LYS A 27 -14.86 3.81 -1.77
N LEU A 28 -14.52 3.76 -0.48
CA LEU A 28 -15.07 4.67 0.53
C LEU A 28 -14.75 6.14 0.19
N ALA A 29 -13.51 6.44 -0.19
CA ALA A 29 -13.11 7.81 -0.57
C ALA A 29 -13.90 8.29 -1.79
N LYS A 30 -14.07 7.42 -2.80
CA LYS A 30 -14.87 7.71 -4.00
C LYS A 30 -16.33 8.00 -3.66
N GLU A 31 -16.96 7.16 -2.83
CA GLU A 31 -18.36 7.32 -2.40
C GLU A 31 -18.58 8.61 -1.61
N ARG A 32 -17.56 9.06 -0.87
CA ARG A 32 -17.60 10.31 -0.10
C ARG A 32 -17.17 11.53 -0.90
N GLY A 33 -16.77 11.38 -2.17
CA GLY A 33 -16.34 12.48 -3.03
C GLY A 33 -15.04 13.15 -2.57
N VAL A 34 -14.19 12.45 -1.81
CA VAL A 34 -12.91 12.97 -1.29
C VAL A 34 -11.73 12.31 -2.01
N LYS A 35 -10.60 13.02 -2.04
CA LYS A 35 -9.35 12.48 -2.60
C LYS A 35 -8.62 11.69 -1.53
N LEU A 36 -8.44 10.38 -1.76
CA LEU A 36 -7.58 9.55 -0.94
C LEU A 36 -6.10 9.87 -1.24
N ARG A 37 -5.28 9.97 -0.19
CA ARG A 37 -3.83 10.02 -0.27
C ARG A 37 -3.25 9.06 0.76
N ALA A 38 -3.02 7.81 0.34
CA ALA A 38 -2.55 6.75 1.22
C ALA A 38 -1.16 7.07 1.81
N HIS A 39 -0.95 6.77 3.09
CA HIS A 39 0.33 6.99 3.74
C HIS A 39 1.17 5.71 3.73
N ILE A 40 2.31 5.73 3.04
CA ILE A 40 3.09 4.52 2.77
C ILE A 40 3.98 4.08 3.93
N LYS A 41 4.06 4.84 5.04
CA LYS A 41 5.01 4.60 6.14
C LYS A 41 4.92 3.19 6.73
N THR A 42 3.77 2.54 6.59
CA THR A 42 3.52 1.20 7.12
C THR A 42 4.28 0.13 6.33
N HIS A 43 4.28 0.20 5.00
CA HIS A 43 4.89 -0.82 4.16
C HIS A 43 6.22 -0.35 3.55
N LYS A 44 6.32 0.92 3.13
CA LYS A 44 7.51 1.51 2.49
C LYS A 44 8.01 0.75 1.25
N VAL A 45 7.08 0.11 0.55
CA VAL A 45 7.30 -0.66 -0.67
C VAL A 45 6.70 0.07 -1.88
N PRO A 46 7.49 0.45 -2.90
CA PRO A 46 7.01 1.16 -4.10
C PRO A 46 5.92 0.43 -4.86
N GLU A 47 6.00 -0.90 -4.97
CA GLU A 47 5.03 -1.73 -5.68
C GLU A 47 3.64 -1.63 -5.04
N ILE A 48 3.56 -1.64 -3.71
CA ILE A 48 2.30 -1.46 -2.99
C ILE A 48 1.77 -0.03 -3.14
N ALA A 49 2.66 0.97 -3.19
CA ALA A 49 2.27 2.35 -3.45
C ALA A 49 1.66 2.51 -4.86
N LYS A 50 2.26 1.86 -5.87
CA LYS A 50 1.74 1.83 -7.25
C LYS A 50 0.33 1.20 -7.30
N ILE A 51 0.13 0.07 -6.61
CA ILE A 51 -1.19 -0.56 -6.48
C ILE A 51 -2.20 0.40 -5.84
N GLN A 52 -1.83 1.11 -4.77
CA GLN A 52 -2.72 2.08 -4.14
C GLN A 52 -3.14 3.21 -5.10
N LEU A 53 -2.23 3.67 -5.95
CA LEU A 53 -2.52 4.69 -6.98
C LEU A 53 -3.47 4.13 -8.04
N GLU A 54 -3.22 2.92 -8.53
CA GLU A 54 -4.05 2.23 -9.53
C GLU A 54 -5.48 1.97 -9.03
N GLU A 55 -5.63 1.58 -7.77
CA GLU A 55 -6.93 1.30 -7.15
C GLU A 55 -7.72 2.57 -6.79
N GLY A 56 -7.11 3.76 -6.93
CA GLY A 56 -7.83 5.05 -6.88
C GLY A 56 -7.31 6.08 -5.87
N SER A 57 -6.16 5.83 -5.24
CA SER A 57 -5.49 6.88 -4.47
C SER A 57 -4.99 7.99 -5.41
N ARG A 58 -5.26 9.25 -5.07
CA ARG A 58 -4.86 10.41 -5.89
C ARG A 58 -3.36 10.71 -5.80
N GLY A 59 -2.70 10.17 -4.78
CA GLY A 59 -1.29 10.30 -4.51
C GLY A 59 -0.91 9.50 -3.28
N ILE A 60 0.33 9.65 -2.82
CA ILE A 60 0.81 9.04 -1.58
C ILE A 60 1.40 10.09 -0.62
N CYS A 61 1.45 9.74 0.66
CA CYS A 61 2.17 10.46 1.71
C CYS A 61 3.34 9.62 2.20
N VAL A 62 4.52 10.22 2.24
CA VAL A 62 5.73 9.64 2.83
C VAL A 62 6.03 10.30 4.19
N GLN A 63 6.82 9.63 5.02
CA GLN A 63 7.22 10.15 6.33
C GLN A 63 8.60 10.84 6.29
N LYS A 64 9.48 10.44 5.38
CA LYS A 64 10.85 10.96 5.25
C LYS A 64 11.18 11.33 3.80
N VAL A 65 12.13 12.24 3.60
CA VAL A 65 12.60 12.64 2.26
C VAL A 65 13.18 11.44 1.50
N GLY A 66 13.98 10.59 2.14
CA GLY A 66 14.51 9.37 1.49
C GLY A 66 13.44 8.37 1.05
N GLU A 67 12.26 8.37 1.67
CA GLU A 67 11.13 7.59 1.16
C GLU A 67 10.53 8.26 -0.08
N ALA A 68 10.55 9.59 -0.18
CA ALA A 68 10.10 10.31 -1.38
C ALA A 68 11.00 9.99 -2.58
N GLU A 69 12.32 9.98 -2.37
CA GLU A 69 13.31 9.68 -3.41
C GLU A 69 13.05 8.28 -4.00
N VAL A 70 12.97 7.25 -3.16
CA VAL A 70 12.71 5.87 -3.61
C VAL A 70 11.33 5.69 -4.26
N MET A 71 10.32 6.47 -3.85
CA MET A 71 8.97 6.37 -4.42
C MET A 71 8.79 7.15 -5.73
N ALA A 72 9.73 8.04 -6.06
CA ALA A 72 9.69 8.86 -7.26
C ALA A 72 10.34 8.20 -8.48
N ASP A 73 11.19 7.20 -8.25
CA ASP A 73 11.86 6.38 -9.27
C ASP A 73 10.95 5.23 -9.80
#